data_AF-A0A9D8WRC7-F1
#
_entry.id   AF-A0A9D8WRC7-F1
#
_cell.length_a   1.000
_cell.length_b   1.000
_cell.length_c   1.000
_cell.angle_alpha   90.00
_cell.angle_beta   90.00
_cell.angle_gamma   90.00
#
_symmetry.space_group_name_H-M   'P 1'
#
loop_
_entity.id
_entity.type
_entity.pdbx_description
1 polymer ?
#
loop_
_entity_poly.entity_id
_entity_poly.type
_entity_poly.pdbx_seq_one_letter_code
_entity_poly.pdbx_strand_id
1 'polypeptide(L)' 'MWSKELLERTRNEAYEGAMMKRGGFSDDSFGMIQSRSSQGITIVAVEIKSYMPVPTSRVIAQYKDVEEMIAAGWAID' A
#
# COMPACT_ATOMS: atom_id res chain seq x y z
N MET A 1 12.52 4.10 8.68
CA MET A 1 11.70 3.16 9.47
C MET A 1 10.46 3.89 9.93
N TRP A 2 9.26 3.30 9.78
CA TRP A 2 7.99 3.94 10.12
C TRP A 2 7.77 4.06 11.64
N SER A 3 6.96 5.04 12.07
CA SER A 3 6.60 5.19 13.49
C SER A 3 5.62 4.08 13.92
N LYS A 4 5.60 3.74 15.21
CA LYS A 4 4.67 2.72 15.75
C LYS A 4 3.20 3.10 15.49
N GLU A 5 2.86 4.37 15.72
CA GLU A 5 1.52 4.92 15.48
C GLU A 5 1.09 4.75 14.02
N LEU A 6 1.98 5.02 13.06
CA LEU A 6 1.68 4.84 11.64
C LEU A 6 1.44 3.38 11.28
N LEU A 7 2.21 2.46 11.88
CA LEU A 7 2.02 1.02 11.66
C LEU A 7 0.71 0.52 12.27
N GLU A 8 0.31 1.02 13.45
CA GLU A 8 -0.99 0.70 14.05
C GLU A 8 -2.14 1.24 13.21
N ARG A 9 -2.05 2.48 12.73
CA ARG A 9 -3.03 3.04 11.77
C ARG A 9 -3.10 2.21 10.50
N THR A 10 -1.96 1.81 9.94
CA THR A 10 -1.91 0.95 8.75
C THR A 10 -2.66 -0.36 8.98
N ARG A 11 -2.51 -1.01 10.14
CA ARG A 11 -3.28 -2.24 10.47
C ARG A 11 -4.78 -2.04 10.44
N ASN A 12 -5.22 -0.88 10.93
CA ASN A 12 -6.62 -0.55 11.11
C ASN A 12 -7.27 0.08 9.87
N GLU A 13 -6.47 0.69 8.97
CA GLU A 13 -6.96 1.53 7.87
C GLU A 13 -6.56 1.01 6.48
N ALA A 14 -5.72 -0.03 6.37
CA ALA A 14 -5.36 -0.68 5.10
C ALA A 14 -6.53 -1.49 4.52
N TYR A 15 -7.52 -0.81 3.96
CA TYR A 15 -8.66 -1.37 3.24
C TYR A 15 -8.54 -1.13 1.74
N GLU A 16 -9.45 -1.73 0.96
CA GLU A 16 -9.57 -1.47 -0.47
C GLU A 16 -9.73 0.03 -0.74
N GLY A 17 -8.95 0.56 -1.69
CA GLY A 17 -8.87 1.98 -2.00
C GLY A 17 -7.86 2.78 -1.19
N ALA A 18 -7.26 2.21 -0.13
CA ALA A 18 -6.26 2.91 0.67
C ALA A 18 -5.00 3.20 -0.17
N MET A 19 -4.54 4.44 -0.10
CA MET A 19 -3.26 4.86 -0.67
C MET A 19 -2.13 4.41 0.25
N MET A 20 -1.11 3.82 -0.36
CA MET A 20 0.00 3.20 0.33
C MET A 20 1.32 3.78 -0.18
N LYS A 21 2.24 4.00 0.75
CA LYS A 21 3.60 4.37 0.49
C LYS A 21 4.55 3.30 0.98
N ARG A 22 5.52 2.91 0.15
CA ARG A 22 6.62 2.04 0.56
C ARG A 22 7.81 2.90 0.96
N GLY A 23 8.18 2.84 2.24
CA GLY A 23 9.31 3.57 2.80
C GLY A 23 10.50 2.66 3.10
N GLY A 24 11.69 3.23 3.18
CA GLY A 24 12.91 2.51 3.56
C GLY A 24 13.77 1.99 2.40
N PHE A 25 13.40 2.28 1.15
CA PHE A 25 14.25 2.10 -0.03
C PHE A 25 14.41 3.44 -0.76
N SER A 26 15.46 3.58 -1.57
CA SER A 26 15.81 4.78 -2.34
C SER A 26 14.73 5.23 -3.34
N ASP A 27 13.73 4.40 -3.60
CA ASP A 27 12.57 4.71 -4.44
C ASP A 27 11.30 4.75 -3.61
N ASP A 28 10.83 5.97 -3.32
CA ASP A 28 9.47 6.23 -2.83
C ASP A 28 8.48 5.64 -3.84
N SER A 29 7.92 4.47 -3.52
CA SER A 29 6.94 3.79 -4.36
C SER A 29 5.56 4.03 -3.78
N PHE A 30 4.62 4.48 -4.62
CA PHE A 30 3.22 4.67 -4.26
C PHE A 30 2.36 3.59 -4.91
N GLY A 31 1.31 3.21 -4.20
CA GLY A 31 0.34 2.24 -4.68
C GLY A 31 -1.00 2.42 -4.02
N MET A 32 -1.98 1.67 -4.50
CA MET A 32 -3.31 1.62 -3.90
C MET A 32 -3.69 0.16 -3.63
N ILE A 33 -4.33 -0.12 -2.50
CA ILE A 33 -4.88 -1.45 -2.24
C ILE A 33 -6.07 -1.67 -3.18
N GLN A 34 -5.94 -2.63 -4.10
CA GLN A 34 -7.01 -3.02 -5.01
C GLN A 34 -7.97 -4.05 -4.39
N SER A 35 -7.48 -4.89 -3.49
CA SER A 35 -8.30 -5.89 -2.82
C SER A 35 -7.66 -6.31 -1.50
N ARG A 36 -8.50 -6.49 -0.48
CA ARG A 36 -8.15 -7.19 0.76
C ARG A 36 -9.15 -8.31 0.97
N SER A 37 -8.73 -9.55 0.73
CA SER A 37 -9.58 -10.73 0.85
C SER A 37 -8.87 -11.85 1.61
N SER A 38 -9.52 -13.00 1.74
CA SER A 38 -8.88 -14.23 2.23
C SER A 38 -7.72 -14.69 1.36
N GLN A 39 -7.60 -14.16 0.14
CA GLN A 39 -6.49 -14.43 -0.79
C GLN A 39 -5.31 -13.47 -0.59
N GLY A 40 -5.42 -12.48 0.31
CA GLY A 40 -4.37 -11.54 0.66
C GLY A 40 -4.67 -10.10 0.24
N ILE A 41 -3.59 -9.31 0.14
CA ILE A 41 -3.57 -7.90 -0.20
C ILE A 41 -2.88 -7.71 -1.53
N THR A 42 -3.54 -7.02 -2.45
CA THR A 42 -2.97 -6.64 -3.75
C THR A 42 -2.80 -5.12 -3.80
N ILE A 43 -1.59 -4.66 -4.13
CA ILE A 43 -1.29 -3.24 -4.35
C ILE A 43 -1.04 -3.02 -5.84
N VAL A 44 -1.74 -2.05 -6.42
CA VAL A 44 -1.57 -1.63 -7.81
C VAL A 44 -0.83 -0.29 -7.90
N ALA A 45 -0.12 -0.08 -9.00
CA ALA A 45 0.51 1.20 -9.31
C ALA A 45 -0.54 2.28 -9.48
N VAL A 46 -0.16 3.50 -9.09
CA VAL A 46 -0.96 4.71 -9.26
C VAL A 46 -0.26 5.61 -10.26
N GLU A 47 -1.02 6.13 -11.22
CA GLU A 47 -0.56 7.15 -12.17
C GLU A 47 -1.21 8.49 -11.85
N ILE A 48 -0.48 9.59 -12.01
CA ILE A 48 -1.08 10.93 -11.91
C ILE A 48 -1.67 11.30 -13.26
N LYS A 49 -3.00 11.37 -13.34
CA LYS A 49 -3.73 11.87 -14.51
C LYS A 49 -4.51 13.11 -14.10
N SER A 50 -4.25 14.23 -14.77
CA SER A 50 -4.91 15.51 -14.48
C SER A 50 -4.86 15.90 -13.00
N TYR A 51 -3.69 15.76 -12.37
CA TYR A 51 -3.44 16.03 -10.93
C TYR A 51 -4.14 15.09 -9.94
N MET A 52 -4.84 14.05 -10.42
CA MET A 52 -5.47 13.05 -9.55
C MET A 52 -4.68 11.72 -9.61
N PRO A 53 -4.41 11.09 -8.45
CA PRO A 53 -3.90 9.73 -8.41
C PRO A 53 -4.98 8.76 -8.92
N VAL A 54 -4.68 8.04 -9.99
CA VAL A 54 -5.57 7.04 -10.59
C VAL A 54 -4.91 5.67 -10.51
N PRO A 55 -5.56 4.67 -9.88
CA PRO A 55 -5.04 3.31 -9.85
C PRO A 55 -5.02 2.71 -11.25
N THR A 56 -3.96 1.95 -11.54
CA THR A 56 -3.79 1.21 -12.80
C THR A 56 -4.15 -0.26 -12.61
N SER A 57 -4.16 -1.03 -13.71
CA SER A 57 -4.26 -2.48 -13.65
C SER A 57 -2.94 -3.19 -13.31
N ARG A 58 -1.83 -2.44 -13.18
CA ARG A 58 -0.51 -3.02 -12.94
C ARG A 58 -0.34 -3.32 -11.44
N VAL A 59 -0.32 -4.60 -11.11
CA VAL A 59 0.06 -5.07 -9.77
C VAL A 59 1.55 -4.79 -9.53
N ILE A 60 1.86 -4.18 -8.39
CA ILE A 60 3.23 -3.86 -7.97
C ILE A 60 3.66 -4.56 -6.69
N ALA A 61 2.70 -5.05 -5.90
CA ALA A 61 2.99 -5.90 -4.75
C ALA A 61 1.79 -6.78 -4.38
N GLN A 62 2.08 -7.95 -3.82
CA GLN A 62 1.10 -8.87 -3.26
C GLN A 62 1.63 -9.44 -1.96
N TYR A 63 0.76 -9.54 -0.97
CA TYR A 63 1.08 -10.01 0.38
C TYR A 63 -0.05 -10.90 0.91
N LYS A 64 0.27 -11.86 1.77
CA LYS A 64 -0.74 -12.74 2.36
C LYS A 64 -1.62 -12.01 3.38
N ASP A 65 -1.06 -11.02 4.07
CA ASP A 65 -1.71 -10.27 5.14
C ASP A 65 -1.05 -8.90 5.35
N VAL A 66 -1.65 -8.11 6.25
CA VAL A 66 -1.19 -6.74 6.57
C VAL A 66 0.18 -6.75 7.25
N GLU A 67 0.52 -7.78 8.02
CA GLU A 67 1.81 -7.84 8.72
C GLU A 67 2.96 -8.07 7.73
N GLU A 68 2.76 -8.93 6.72
CA GLU A 68 3.74 -9.13 5.65
C GLU A 68 3.92 -7.87 4.81
N MET A 69 2.81 -7.18 4.50
CA MET A 69 2.84 -5.89 3.80
C MET A 69 3.64 -4.83 4.59
N ILE A 70 3.39 -4.70 5.90
CA ILE A 70 4.12 -3.79 6.79
C ILE A 70 5.60 -4.18 6.87
N ALA A 71 5.91 -5.47 7.00
CA ALA A 71 7.28 -5.97 7.05
C ALA A 71 8.05 -5.68 5.76
N ALA A 72 7.37 -5.66 4.62
CA ALA A 72 7.91 -5.26 3.33
C ALA A 72 8.07 -3.73 3.16
N GLY A 73 7.73 -2.94 4.19
CA GLY A 73 7.96 -1.50 4.25
C GLY A 73 6.79 -0.64 3.78
N TRP A 74 5.61 -1.21 3.55
CA TRP A 74 4.42 -0.44 3.18
C TRP A 74 3.70 0.11 4.41
N ALA A 75 3.25 1.35 4.31
CA ALA A 75 2.39 2.01 5.27
C ALA A 75 1.32 2.82 4.52
N ILE A 76 0.24 3.16 5.21
CA ILE A 76 -0.75 4.10 4.67
C ILE A 76 -0.10 5.48 4.48
N ASP A 77 -0.42 6.17 3.38
CA ASP A 77 0.06 7.52 3.05
C ASP A 77 -0.89 8.61 3.57
#